data_AF-A0A4R8E0A7-F1
#
_entry.id   AF-A0A4R8E0A7-F1
#
_cell.length_a   1.000
_cell.length_b   1.000
_cell.length_c   1.000
_cell.angle_alpha   90.00
_cell.angle_beta   90.00
_cell.angle_gamma   90.00
#
_symmetry.space_group_name_H-M   'P 1'
#
loop_
_entity.id
_entity.type
_entity.pdbx_description
1 polymer ?
#
loop_
_entity_poly.entity_id
_entity_poly.type
_entity_poly.pdbx_seq_one_letter_code
_entity_poly.pdbx_strand_id
1 'polypeptide(L)'
;MDVGAGLRERMESGLWPLVEGFVSSHDVAGLAVAVVRDEEVVSRGFGVRDVGTGTPVTPETMFHLASVSKPFVATAIVSVATARGAGEPVLDLDAPITDWVPEFTLADGREGEVTARRLLSHSSGLPDVEGYGWHDPQLGDEALSEFARSISDWRLQSEPGSAFSYSNAGFELLGLLLSRVMGTTFEKAMQQQVLAPLGLRNSTFLRGDVPAHLAASPHVGMPLSVPEGAYPYTRRHAPSSTLHSNLVEMCRWMVAHFEPVKGSDGHWARLDPGLVEQMWQPVMPVERPPWMDSVGRSWFVGSYRGYRTVGHGGSDPGFGSKVVMVPELRTGVVVLANSNNIPAPDIAAAALDVALADVPLSAKPDGMTDLRAFPRSVVGPVAEVLRASGPEAAKVELGRLAGVEPAEFDLDEGFVDATWGAMELHRPSLVWPLLRLWTDVCPDSSDAWTMTGCAHQLDGQLDLARSALRRAIDLNPENDDAAQILSKIPS
;
A
#
# COMPACT_ATOMS: atom_id res chain seq x y z
N MET A 1 38.55 -19.90 -2.78
CA MET A 1 37.14 -19.66 -3.13
C MET A 1 36.54 -19.01 -1.90
N ASP A 2 36.40 -17.69 -1.96
CA ASP A 2 35.80 -16.91 -0.88
C ASP A 2 34.30 -17.28 -0.89
N VAL A 3 33.89 -18.10 0.06
CA VAL A 3 32.48 -18.45 0.24
C VAL A 3 31.90 -17.23 0.93
N GLY A 4 31.46 -16.25 0.12
CA GLY A 4 31.01 -14.95 0.62
C GLY A 4 30.07 -15.08 1.82
N ALA A 5 30.14 -14.10 2.72
CA ALA A 5 29.30 -13.97 3.91
C ALA A 5 27.86 -14.47 3.67
N GLY A 6 27.30 -15.30 4.56
CA GLY A 6 25.93 -15.82 4.44
C GLY A 6 24.88 -14.69 4.43
N LEU A 7 23.63 -14.98 4.04
CA LEU A 7 22.59 -13.94 3.93
C LEU A 7 22.47 -13.12 5.22
N ARG A 8 22.39 -13.80 6.38
CA ARG A 8 22.38 -13.16 7.69
C ARG A 8 23.55 -12.19 7.90
N GLU A 9 24.77 -12.62 7.65
CA GLU A 9 25.96 -11.78 7.86
C GLU A 9 25.93 -10.54 6.96
N ARG A 10 25.53 -10.69 5.69
CA ARG A 10 25.36 -9.54 4.78
C ARG A 10 24.29 -8.56 5.27
N MET A 11 23.17 -9.07 5.79
CA MET A 11 22.12 -8.22 6.35
C MET A 11 22.61 -7.47 7.60
N GLU A 12 23.31 -8.15 8.52
CA GLU A 12 23.85 -7.56 9.75
C GLU A 12 24.90 -6.47 9.48
N SER A 13 25.82 -6.69 8.52
CA SER A 13 26.87 -5.71 8.20
C SER A 13 26.46 -4.65 7.19
N GLY A 14 25.43 -4.92 6.38
CA GLY A 14 25.02 -4.10 5.24
C GLY A 14 23.69 -3.39 5.48
N LEU A 15 22.58 -4.13 5.49
CA LEU A 15 21.23 -3.57 5.47
C LEU A 15 20.80 -2.97 6.82
N TRP A 16 20.97 -3.69 7.93
CA TRP A 16 20.43 -3.25 9.21
C TRP A 16 20.99 -1.90 9.71
N PRO A 17 22.29 -1.61 9.59
CA PRO A 17 22.81 -0.29 9.95
C PRO A 17 22.22 0.83 9.09
N LEU A 18 21.93 0.58 7.81
CA LEU A 18 21.30 1.56 6.91
C LEU A 18 19.86 1.84 7.33
N VAL A 19 19.08 0.80 7.61
CA VAL A 19 17.68 0.92 8.05
C VAL A 19 17.60 1.58 9.43
N GLU A 20 18.49 1.22 10.36
CA GLU A 20 18.58 1.84 11.69
C GLU A 20 18.93 3.33 11.60
N GLY A 21 19.90 3.67 10.73
CA GLY A 21 20.21 5.05 10.39
C GLY A 21 19.00 5.80 9.83
N PHE A 22 18.32 5.22 8.85
CA PHE A 22 17.13 5.80 8.23
C PHE A 22 16.03 6.08 9.26
N VAL A 23 15.65 5.10 10.08
CA VAL A 23 14.62 5.27 11.12
C VAL A 23 15.03 6.30 12.17
N SER A 24 16.33 6.44 12.47
CA SER A 24 16.81 7.45 13.42
C SER A 24 16.85 8.87 12.86
N SER A 25 16.91 9.02 11.54
CA SER A 25 17.08 10.33 10.87
C SER A 25 15.86 10.80 10.07
N HIS A 26 14.79 10.02 10.03
CA HIS A 26 13.53 10.33 9.34
C HIS A 26 12.35 10.20 10.30
N ASP A 27 11.30 10.97 10.08
CA ASP A 27 10.07 10.94 10.89
C ASP A 27 9.23 9.70 10.62
N VAL A 28 9.72 8.55 11.09
CA VAL A 28 9.08 7.25 10.95
C VAL A 28 8.91 6.64 12.33
N ALA A 29 7.70 6.17 12.64
CA ALA A 29 7.43 5.56 13.95
C ALA A 29 8.17 4.21 14.08
N GLY A 30 7.98 3.33 13.11
CA GLY A 30 8.61 2.02 13.09
C GLY A 30 8.38 1.27 11.78
N LEU A 31 9.23 0.28 11.55
CA LEU A 31 9.12 -0.60 10.40
C LEU A 31 9.74 -1.96 10.69
N ALA A 32 9.37 -2.95 9.89
CA ALA A 32 9.89 -4.29 9.94
C ALA A 32 10.29 -4.70 8.52
N VAL A 33 11.50 -5.26 8.38
CA VAL A 33 12.02 -5.77 7.10
C VAL A 33 12.35 -7.25 7.23
N ALA A 34 12.00 -8.04 6.21
CA ALA A 34 12.47 -9.40 6.06
C ALA A 34 13.03 -9.64 4.65
N VAL A 35 14.08 -10.44 4.58
CA VAL A 35 14.69 -10.94 3.36
C VAL A 35 14.66 -12.46 3.40
N VAL A 36 14.16 -13.04 2.31
CA VAL A 36 14.14 -14.48 2.09
C VAL A 36 15.03 -14.78 0.89
N ARG A 37 15.92 -15.75 1.00
CA ARG A 37 16.65 -16.32 -0.13
C ARG A 37 16.68 -17.83 0.03
N ASP A 38 16.10 -18.51 -0.95
CA ASP A 38 15.78 -19.94 -0.85
C ASP A 38 14.91 -20.22 0.39
N GLU A 39 15.43 -20.93 1.38
CA GLU A 39 14.75 -21.22 2.66
C GLU A 39 15.28 -20.37 3.82
N GLU A 40 16.34 -19.58 3.61
CA GLU A 40 16.90 -18.73 4.65
C GLU A 40 16.08 -17.45 4.79
N VAL A 41 15.58 -17.20 6.00
CA VAL A 41 14.81 -16.00 6.36
C VAL A 41 15.60 -15.20 7.39
N VAL A 42 15.80 -13.91 7.11
CA VAL A 42 16.37 -12.95 8.06
C VAL A 42 15.41 -11.77 8.17
N SER A 43 15.01 -11.41 9.39
CA SER A 43 14.02 -10.37 9.64
C SER A 43 14.38 -9.54 10.86
N ARG A 44 14.07 -8.24 10.83
CA ARG A 44 14.30 -7.33 11.96
C ARG A 44 13.22 -6.24 12.02
N GLY A 45 12.83 -5.88 13.24
CA GLY A 45 11.99 -4.73 13.55
C GLY A 45 12.83 -3.54 14.00
N PHE A 46 12.36 -2.33 13.69
CA PHE A 46 13.00 -1.05 13.97
C PHE A 46 11.95 -0.05 14.47
N GLY A 47 12.36 0.86 15.35
CA GLY A 47 11.47 1.85 15.95
C GLY A 47 10.38 1.23 16.83
N VAL A 48 9.23 1.90 16.88
CA VAL A 48 8.11 1.58 17.77
C VAL A 48 6.82 1.35 17.00
N ARG A 49 6.03 0.39 17.46
CA ARG A 49 4.70 0.12 16.89
C ARG A 49 3.65 1.13 17.36
N ASP A 50 3.98 1.93 18.37
CA ASP A 50 3.15 2.97 18.96
C ASP A 50 4.04 4.01 19.68
N VAL A 51 4.03 5.26 19.23
CA VAL A 51 4.86 6.35 19.78
C VAL A 51 4.42 6.80 21.18
N GLY A 52 3.16 6.58 21.57
CA GLY A 52 2.65 6.94 22.89
C GLY A 52 3.12 5.99 23.99
N THR A 53 3.27 4.70 23.66
CA THR A 53 3.73 3.66 24.60
C THR A 53 5.22 3.36 24.48
N GLY A 54 5.86 3.69 23.36
CA GLY A 54 7.25 3.34 23.07
C GLY A 54 7.46 1.84 22.84
N THR A 55 6.41 1.07 22.56
CA THR A 55 6.52 -0.39 22.40
C THR A 55 7.28 -0.73 21.12
N PRO A 56 8.35 -1.55 21.16
CA PRO A 56 9.18 -1.81 20.00
C PRO A 56 8.43 -2.61 18.90
N VAL A 57 8.84 -2.38 17.65
CA VAL A 57 8.46 -3.27 16.54
C VAL A 57 9.22 -4.59 16.65
N THR A 58 8.51 -5.69 16.39
CA THR A 58 9.05 -7.06 16.35
C THR A 58 8.63 -7.74 15.04
N PRO A 59 9.27 -8.85 14.62
CA PRO A 59 8.80 -9.63 13.46
C PRO A 59 7.34 -10.11 13.57
N GLU A 60 6.82 -10.26 14.78
CA GLU A 60 5.44 -10.66 15.09
C GLU A 60 4.45 -9.49 15.16
N THR A 61 4.94 -8.24 15.10
CA THR A 61 4.08 -7.06 15.07
C THR A 61 3.17 -7.12 13.83
N MET A 62 1.87 -6.97 14.06
CA MET A 62 0.82 -7.00 13.04
C MET A 62 0.60 -5.59 12.47
N PHE A 63 0.78 -5.45 11.16
CA PHE A 63 0.57 -4.22 10.39
C PHE A 63 -0.68 -4.34 9.52
N HIS A 64 -1.23 -3.21 9.10
CA HIS A 64 -2.18 -3.11 7.99
C HIS A 64 -1.39 -3.03 6.68
N LEU A 65 -1.70 -3.90 5.71
CA LEU A 65 -0.85 -4.11 4.53
C LEU A 65 -1.30 -3.31 3.31
N ALA A 66 -2.41 -2.57 3.38
CA ALA A 66 -2.95 -1.80 2.27
C ALA A 66 -3.04 -2.68 1.00
N SER A 67 -2.61 -2.16 -0.15
CA SER A 67 -2.76 -2.83 -1.44
C SER A 67 -1.99 -4.15 -1.62
N VAL A 68 -1.09 -4.52 -0.72
CA VAL A 68 -0.51 -5.89 -0.69
C VAL A 68 -1.59 -6.97 -0.41
N SER A 69 -2.78 -6.56 0.05
CA SER A 69 -3.98 -7.41 0.15
C SER A 69 -4.39 -8.04 -1.19
N LYS A 70 -4.22 -7.31 -2.30
CA LYS A 70 -4.74 -7.68 -3.62
C LYS A 70 -4.14 -9.00 -4.16
N PRO A 71 -2.82 -9.24 -4.09
CA PRO A 71 -2.23 -10.55 -4.42
C PRO A 71 -2.87 -11.75 -3.71
N PHE A 72 -3.32 -11.59 -2.46
CA PHE A 72 -4.02 -12.65 -1.73
C PHE A 72 -5.40 -12.90 -2.33
N VAL A 73 -6.16 -11.85 -2.62
CA VAL A 73 -7.47 -11.95 -3.28
C VAL A 73 -7.34 -12.59 -4.66
N ALA A 74 -6.35 -12.17 -5.46
CA ALA A 74 -6.05 -12.78 -6.75
C ALA A 74 -5.75 -14.27 -6.63
N THR A 75 -4.97 -14.66 -5.63
CA THR A 75 -4.69 -16.08 -5.34
C THR A 75 -6.00 -16.84 -5.10
N ALA A 76 -6.92 -16.31 -4.29
CA ALA A 76 -8.21 -16.95 -4.02
C ALA A 76 -9.07 -17.07 -5.28
N ILE A 77 -9.22 -15.99 -6.05
CA ILE A 77 -10.03 -15.94 -7.28
C ILE A 77 -9.52 -16.92 -8.33
N VAL A 78 -8.22 -16.90 -8.62
CA VAL A 78 -7.65 -17.80 -9.64
C VAL A 78 -7.73 -19.26 -9.15
N SER A 79 -7.64 -19.50 -7.84
CA SER A 79 -7.76 -20.85 -7.27
C SER A 79 -9.15 -21.46 -7.44
N VAL A 80 -10.21 -20.67 -7.23
CA VAL A 80 -11.58 -21.16 -7.46
C VAL A 80 -11.89 -21.31 -8.96
N ALA A 81 -11.21 -20.54 -9.82
CA ALA A 81 -11.36 -20.60 -11.28
C ALA A 81 -10.55 -21.73 -11.96
N THR A 82 -9.58 -22.32 -11.29
CA THR A 82 -8.68 -23.35 -11.88
C THR A 82 -8.92 -24.75 -11.35
N ALA A 83 -9.86 -24.92 -10.41
CA ALA A 83 -10.11 -26.15 -9.65
C ALA A 83 -8.86 -26.66 -8.92
N ARG A 84 -8.71 -26.34 -7.63
CA ARG A 84 -7.74 -27.00 -6.75
C ARG A 84 -8.17 -28.46 -6.48
N GLY A 85 -8.09 -29.36 -7.47
CA GLY A 85 -8.37 -30.80 -7.32
C GLY A 85 -9.13 -31.45 -8.47
N ALA A 86 -9.85 -32.54 -8.18
CA ALA A 86 -10.63 -33.34 -9.15
C ALA A 86 -12.05 -32.81 -9.42
N GLY A 87 -12.31 -31.55 -9.08
CA GLY A 87 -13.61 -30.89 -9.32
C GLY A 87 -13.58 -30.05 -10.59
N GLU A 88 -14.76 -29.71 -11.11
CA GLU A 88 -14.89 -28.73 -12.18
C GLU A 88 -14.66 -27.30 -11.64
N PRO A 89 -14.06 -26.40 -12.45
CA PRO A 89 -14.00 -24.98 -12.12
C PRO A 89 -15.39 -24.42 -11.79
N VAL A 90 -15.50 -23.66 -10.70
CA VAL A 90 -16.77 -23.03 -10.28
C VAL A 90 -16.92 -21.59 -10.76
N LEU A 91 -15.84 -21.01 -11.32
CA LEU A 91 -15.79 -19.63 -11.78
C LEU A 91 -15.10 -19.57 -13.15
N ASP A 92 -15.79 -19.00 -14.15
CA ASP A 92 -15.18 -18.57 -15.41
C ASP A 92 -14.68 -17.12 -15.25
N LEU A 93 -13.39 -16.88 -15.47
CA LEU A 93 -12.81 -15.54 -15.35
C LEU A 93 -13.22 -14.58 -16.48
N ASP A 94 -13.70 -15.13 -17.60
CA ASP A 94 -14.14 -14.38 -18.78
C ASP A 94 -15.65 -14.14 -18.83
N ALA A 95 -16.41 -14.78 -17.93
CA ALA A 95 -17.82 -14.48 -17.74
C ALA A 95 -18.01 -13.06 -17.15
N PRO A 96 -19.12 -12.38 -17.47
CA PRO A 96 -19.49 -11.13 -16.83
C PRO A 96 -19.59 -11.30 -15.31
N ILE A 97 -19.09 -10.33 -14.54
CA ILE A 97 -19.19 -10.44 -13.06
C ILE A 97 -20.64 -10.41 -12.57
N THR A 98 -21.55 -9.87 -13.38
CA THR A 98 -22.98 -9.74 -13.09
C THR A 98 -23.69 -11.09 -12.96
N ASP A 99 -23.10 -12.18 -13.45
CA ASP A 99 -23.58 -13.55 -13.20
C ASP A 99 -23.58 -13.90 -11.71
N TRP A 100 -22.69 -13.28 -10.93
CA TRP A 100 -22.56 -13.46 -9.49
C TRP A 100 -22.90 -12.21 -8.67
N VAL A 101 -22.77 -11.03 -9.28
CA VAL A 101 -23.00 -9.72 -8.64
C VAL A 101 -24.05 -8.94 -9.43
N PRO A 102 -25.32 -9.38 -9.46
CA PRO A 102 -26.36 -8.73 -10.24
C PRO A 102 -26.72 -7.32 -9.75
N GLU A 103 -26.35 -6.98 -8.51
CA GLU A 103 -26.52 -5.62 -7.97
C GLU A 103 -25.49 -4.60 -8.48
N PHE A 104 -24.44 -5.04 -9.18
CA PHE A 104 -23.49 -4.15 -9.83
C PHE A 104 -24.06 -3.67 -11.17
N THR A 105 -24.30 -2.37 -11.28
CA THR A 105 -24.76 -1.71 -12.52
C THR A 105 -23.91 -0.48 -12.81
N LEU A 106 -23.90 -0.01 -14.05
CA LEU A 106 -23.22 1.23 -14.44
C LEU A 106 -24.18 2.16 -15.22
N ALA A 107 -23.93 3.47 -15.15
CA ALA A 107 -24.76 4.48 -15.82
C ALA A 107 -24.63 4.49 -17.36
N ASP A 108 -23.65 3.78 -17.90
CA ASP A 108 -23.46 3.55 -19.33
C ASP A 108 -23.98 2.16 -19.79
N GLY A 109 -24.49 1.33 -18.87
CA GLY A 109 -25.02 -0.01 -19.18
C GLY A 109 -23.94 -1.03 -19.57
N ARG A 110 -22.67 -0.77 -19.24
CA ARG A 110 -21.53 -1.59 -19.64
C ARG A 110 -21.09 -2.61 -18.58
N GLU A 111 -21.87 -2.81 -17.52
CA GLU A 111 -21.53 -3.74 -16.44
C GLU A 111 -21.28 -5.18 -16.94
N GLY A 112 -21.97 -5.59 -18.00
CA GLY A 112 -21.80 -6.91 -18.64
C GLY A 112 -20.45 -7.09 -19.36
N GLU A 113 -19.68 -6.02 -19.56
CA GLU A 113 -18.32 -6.08 -20.13
C GLU A 113 -17.26 -6.25 -19.04
N VAL A 114 -17.60 -6.10 -17.76
CA VAL A 114 -16.65 -6.27 -16.66
C VAL A 114 -16.54 -7.76 -16.33
N THR A 115 -15.31 -8.29 -16.32
CA THR A 115 -15.02 -9.70 -16.01
C THR A 115 -13.97 -9.81 -14.92
N ALA A 116 -13.95 -10.92 -14.18
CA ALA A 116 -12.96 -11.14 -13.13
C ALA A 116 -11.52 -11.08 -13.68
N ARG A 117 -11.29 -11.57 -14.90
CA ARG A 117 -9.99 -11.48 -15.59
C ARG A 117 -9.52 -10.04 -15.71
N ARG A 118 -10.41 -9.13 -16.12
CA ARG A 118 -10.11 -7.71 -16.34
C ARG A 118 -9.95 -6.94 -15.03
N LEU A 119 -10.73 -7.28 -14.00
CA LEU A 119 -10.56 -6.71 -12.67
C LEU A 119 -9.18 -7.06 -12.08
N LEU A 120 -8.77 -8.34 -12.18
CA LEU A 120 -7.48 -8.81 -11.70
C LEU A 120 -6.29 -8.09 -12.36
N SER A 121 -6.42 -7.68 -13.63
CA SER A 121 -5.36 -7.00 -14.38
C SER A 121 -5.53 -5.49 -14.47
N HIS A 122 -6.42 -4.90 -13.67
CA HIS A 122 -6.70 -3.45 -13.70
C HIS A 122 -6.97 -2.94 -15.12
N SER A 123 -7.75 -3.69 -15.89
CA SER A 123 -8.03 -3.42 -17.29
C SER A 123 -9.53 -3.45 -17.60
N SER A 124 -10.38 -3.23 -16.60
CA SER A 124 -11.84 -3.17 -16.78
C SER A 124 -12.32 -1.81 -17.26
N GLY A 125 -11.50 -0.76 -17.11
CA GLY A 125 -11.92 0.62 -17.31
C GLY A 125 -12.73 1.19 -16.14
N LEU A 126 -12.89 0.47 -15.02
CA LEU A 126 -13.53 1.03 -13.83
C LEU A 126 -12.69 2.17 -13.25
N PRO A 127 -13.33 3.27 -12.79
CA PRO A 127 -12.68 4.27 -11.95
C PRO A 127 -12.07 3.66 -10.68
N ASP A 128 -11.16 4.39 -10.06
CA ASP A 128 -10.70 4.09 -8.70
C ASP A 128 -11.69 4.63 -7.65
N VAL A 129 -11.57 4.14 -6.42
CA VAL A 129 -12.34 4.61 -5.27
C VAL A 129 -11.88 6.01 -4.87
N GLU A 130 -12.85 6.91 -4.77
CA GLU A 130 -12.66 8.24 -4.20
C GLU A 130 -13.33 8.30 -2.82
N GLY A 131 -12.56 8.63 -1.79
CA GLY A 131 -13.05 8.71 -0.42
C GLY A 131 -13.39 7.34 0.18
N TYR A 132 -12.41 6.75 0.87
CA TYR A 132 -12.54 5.40 1.45
C TYR A 132 -13.46 5.31 2.67
N GLY A 133 -13.89 6.45 3.22
CA GLY A 133 -14.78 6.49 4.37
C GLY A 133 -14.15 5.90 5.64
N TRP A 134 -12.83 6.00 5.81
CA TRP A 134 -12.13 5.47 6.99
C TRP A 134 -12.66 6.03 8.33
N HIS A 135 -13.22 7.24 8.30
CA HIS A 135 -13.80 7.92 9.45
C HIS A 135 -15.21 7.42 9.81
N ASP A 136 -15.91 6.74 8.89
CA ASP A 136 -17.25 6.17 9.08
C ASP A 136 -17.30 4.72 8.53
N PRO A 137 -16.67 3.77 9.25
CA PRO A 137 -16.42 2.45 8.71
C PRO A 137 -17.67 1.58 8.67
N GLN A 138 -17.86 0.89 7.53
CA GLN A 138 -18.87 -0.16 7.40
C GLN A 138 -18.32 -1.49 7.89
N LEU A 139 -18.97 -2.02 8.93
CA LEU A 139 -18.56 -3.26 9.60
C LEU A 139 -19.52 -4.43 9.36
N GLY A 140 -20.65 -4.19 8.68
CA GLY A 140 -21.64 -5.21 8.34
C GLY A 140 -21.18 -6.18 7.25
N ASP A 141 -21.77 -7.38 7.23
CA ASP A 141 -21.49 -8.41 6.20
C ASP A 141 -21.88 -7.95 4.78
N GLU A 142 -22.82 -7.00 4.68
CA GLU A 142 -23.33 -6.49 3.41
C GLU A 142 -22.48 -5.34 2.82
N ALA A 143 -21.40 -4.91 3.49
CA ALA A 143 -20.62 -3.72 3.09
C ALA A 143 -20.14 -3.76 1.63
N LEU A 144 -19.76 -4.93 1.13
CA LEU A 144 -19.35 -5.10 -0.27
C LEU A 144 -20.53 -5.04 -1.25
N SER A 145 -21.69 -5.58 -0.87
CA SER A 145 -22.91 -5.49 -1.69
C SER A 145 -23.46 -4.07 -1.72
N GLU A 146 -23.39 -3.35 -0.60
CA GLU A 146 -23.69 -1.92 -0.51
C GLU A 146 -22.74 -1.09 -1.38
N PHE A 147 -21.44 -1.42 -1.40
CA PHE A 147 -20.49 -0.79 -2.30
C PHE A 147 -20.84 -0.99 -3.78
N ALA A 148 -21.11 -2.24 -4.19
CA ALA A 148 -21.49 -2.55 -5.57
C ALA A 148 -22.73 -1.78 -6.04
N ARG A 149 -23.71 -1.55 -5.15
CA ARG A 149 -24.87 -0.69 -5.44
C ARG A 149 -24.52 0.80 -5.48
N SER A 150 -23.61 1.24 -4.61
CA SER A 150 -23.26 2.66 -4.47
C SER A 150 -22.56 3.25 -5.70
N ILE A 151 -21.97 2.40 -6.55
CA ILE A 151 -21.27 2.81 -7.77
C ILE A 151 -22.18 2.77 -9.01
N SER A 152 -23.50 2.65 -8.86
CA SER A 152 -24.44 2.54 -9.99
C SER A 152 -24.40 3.70 -10.97
N ASP A 153 -24.00 4.88 -10.49
CA ASP A 153 -23.90 6.11 -11.30
C ASP A 153 -22.54 6.26 -12.02
N TRP A 154 -21.59 5.34 -11.77
CA TRP A 154 -20.28 5.36 -12.40
C TRP A 154 -20.36 4.97 -13.88
N ARG A 155 -19.31 5.34 -14.63
CA ARG A 155 -19.10 4.99 -16.03
C ARG A 155 -17.70 4.43 -16.22
N LEU A 156 -17.52 3.57 -17.20
CA LEU A 156 -16.16 3.13 -17.56
C LEU A 156 -15.38 4.30 -18.17
N GLN A 157 -14.14 4.47 -17.73
CA GLN A 157 -13.22 5.52 -18.20
C GLN A 157 -12.52 5.14 -19.51
N SER A 158 -12.52 3.86 -19.86
CA SER A 158 -11.89 3.34 -21.08
C SER A 158 -12.58 2.06 -21.55
N GLU A 159 -12.27 1.64 -22.79
CA GLU A 159 -12.74 0.36 -23.31
C GLU A 159 -12.14 -0.80 -22.50
N PRO A 160 -12.93 -1.77 -22.01
CA PRO A 160 -12.43 -2.92 -21.27
C PRO A 160 -11.35 -3.70 -22.03
N GLY A 161 -10.17 -3.79 -21.42
CA GLY A 161 -8.99 -4.45 -21.99
C GLY A 161 -8.15 -3.57 -22.93
N SER A 162 -8.44 -2.27 -23.03
CA SER A 162 -7.67 -1.34 -23.89
C SER A 162 -6.44 -0.74 -23.21
N ALA A 163 -6.48 -0.50 -21.89
CA ALA A 163 -5.39 0.10 -21.13
C ALA A 163 -5.39 -0.36 -19.67
N PHE A 164 -4.25 -0.18 -19.01
CA PHE A 164 -4.14 -0.26 -17.56
C PHE A 164 -4.78 0.97 -16.92
N SER A 165 -5.70 0.75 -15.97
CA SER A 165 -6.23 1.75 -15.06
C SER A 165 -6.39 1.12 -13.69
N TYR A 166 -5.54 1.52 -12.73
CA TYR A 166 -5.61 1.01 -11.38
C TYR A 166 -6.98 1.33 -10.77
N SER A 167 -7.57 0.33 -10.14
CA SER A 167 -8.91 0.45 -9.56
C SER A 167 -8.98 -0.46 -8.35
N ASN A 168 -9.07 0.16 -7.18
CA ASN A 168 -9.45 -0.53 -5.97
C ASN A 168 -10.82 -1.14 -6.19
N ALA A 169 -11.82 -0.37 -6.66
CA ALA A 169 -13.21 -0.80 -6.87
C ALA A 169 -13.36 -2.19 -7.52
N GLY A 170 -12.49 -2.50 -8.48
CA GLY A 170 -12.42 -3.82 -9.09
C GLY A 170 -12.15 -4.96 -8.10
N PHE A 171 -11.29 -4.75 -7.12
CA PHE A 171 -11.01 -5.70 -6.03
C PHE A 171 -12.14 -5.81 -5.02
N GLU A 172 -12.88 -4.75 -4.69
CA GLU A 172 -14.09 -4.89 -3.87
C GLU A 172 -15.12 -5.78 -4.58
N LEU A 173 -15.30 -5.59 -5.90
CA LEU A 173 -16.15 -6.46 -6.71
C LEU A 173 -15.63 -7.91 -6.76
N LEU A 174 -14.31 -8.13 -6.84
CA LEU A 174 -13.71 -9.46 -6.73
C LEU A 174 -13.94 -10.09 -5.35
N GLY A 175 -13.89 -9.30 -4.28
CA GLY A 175 -14.20 -9.78 -2.92
C GLY A 175 -15.66 -10.21 -2.78
N LEU A 176 -16.58 -9.44 -3.35
CA LEU A 176 -18.00 -9.80 -3.41
C LEU A 176 -18.23 -11.04 -4.27
N LEU A 177 -17.60 -11.12 -5.44
CA LEU A 177 -17.61 -12.31 -6.31
C LEU A 177 -17.17 -13.55 -5.53
N LEU A 178 -16.04 -13.48 -4.83
CA LEU A 178 -15.51 -14.58 -4.04
C LEU A 178 -16.47 -15.01 -2.92
N SER A 179 -17.07 -14.05 -2.23
CA SER A 179 -18.04 -14.32 -1.15
C SER A 179 -19.27 -15.09 -1.67
N ARG A 180 -19.78 -14.70 -2.85
CA ARG A 180 -20.91 -15.35 -3.53
C ARG A 180 -20.57 -16.75 -4.00
N VAL A 181 -19.42 -16.93 -4.68
CA VAL A 181 -18.94 -18.24 -5.14
C VAL A 181 -18.76 -19.22 -3.98
N MET A 182 -18.25 -18.73 -2.85
CA MET A 182 -17.98 -19.54 -1.66
C MET A 182 -19.17 -19.70 -0.71
N GLY A 183 -20.25 -18.94 -0.90
CA GLY A 183 -21.42 -18.95 -0.01
C GLY A 183 -21.12 -18.51 1.42
N THR A 184 -20.16 -17.62 1.62
CA THR A 184 -19.72 -17.14 2.94
C THR A 184 -19.25 -15.68 2.87
N THR A 185 -18.83 -15.07 3.98
CA THR A 185 -18.28 -13.70 3.94
C THR A 185 -16.91 -13.70 3.25
N PHE A 186 -16.51 -12.55 2.68
CA PHE A 186 -15.20 -12.41 2.02
C PHE A 186 -14.04 -12.88 2.92
N GLU A 187 -14.06 -12.49 4.19
CA GLU A 187 -12.97 -12.79 5.13
C GLU A 187 -12.90 -14.28 5.44
N LYS A 188 -14.05 -14.95 5.58
CA LYS A 188 -14.11 -16.40 5.75
C LYS A 188 -13.64 -17.13 4.49
N ALA A 189 -13.99 -16.64 3.31
CA ALA A 189 -13.51 -17.20 2.04
C ALA A 189 -11.98 -17.09 1.94
N MET A 190 -11.41 -15.93 2.28
CA MET A 190 -9.96 -15.73 2.32
C MET A 190 -9.27 -16.65 3.35
N GLN A 191 -9.88 -16.81 4.53
CA GLN A 191 -9.39 -17.72 5.55
C GLN A 191 -9.32 -19.17 5.03
N GLN A 192 -10.38 -19.62 4.36
CA GLN A 192 -10.49 -20.99 3.85
C GLN A 192 -9.60 -21.27 2.64
N GLN A 193 -9.49 -20.32 1.71
CA GLN A 193 -8.82 -20.53 0.42
C GLN A 193 -7.31 -20.26 0.48
N VAL A 194 -6.87 -19.33 1.34
CA VAL A 194 -5.49 -18.82 1.33
C VAL A 194 -4.84 -18.90 2.71
N LEU A 195 -5.41 -18.25 3.72
CA LEU A 195 -4.69 -18.03 4.99
C LEU A 195 -4.48 -19.34 5.77
N ALA A 196 -5.54 -20.12 5.99
CA ALA A 196 -5.45 -21.38 6.73
C ALA A 196 -4.63 -22.45 6.00
N PRO A 197 -4.81 -22.69 4.68
CA PRO A 197 -3.99 -23.66 3.93
C PRO A 197 -2.49 -23.36 3.97
N LEU A 198 -2.10 -22.07 4.03
CA LEU A 198 -0.70 -21.67 4.09
C LEU A 198 -0.17 -21.53 5.53
N GLY A 199 -1.02 -21.70 6.54
CA GLY A 199 -0.63 -21.62 7.95
C GLY A 199 -0.39 -20.19 8.45
N LEU A 200 -1.06 -19.21 7.84
CA LEU A 200 -1.05 -17.80 8.23
C LEU A 200 -2.13 -17.61 9.32
N ARG A 201 -1.75 -17.84 10.57
CA ARG A 201 -2.69 -18.02 11.69
C ARG A 201 -3.15 -16.71 12.31
N ASN A 202 -2.30 -15.70 12.28
CA ASN A 202 -2.59 -14.37 12.81
C ASN A 202 -3.11 -13.44 11.71
N SER A 203 -2.77 -13.73 10.45
CA SER A 203 -3.23 -12.95 9.31
C SER A 203 -4.75 -12.97 9.22
N THR A 204 -5.34 -11.81 9.00
CA THR A 204 -6.79 -11.64 8.95
C THR A 204 -7.14 -10.42 8.12
N PHE A 205 -8.35 -10.41 7.55
CA PHE A 205 -8.93 -9.21 6.93
C PHE A 205 -9.80 -8.41 7.90
N LEU A 206 -9.96 -8.86 9.15
CA LEU A 206 -10.77 -8.21 10.17
C LEU A 206 -9.89 -7.54 11.22
N ARG A 207 -9.94 -6.21 11.31
CA ARG A 207 -9.19 -5.44 12.33
C ARG A 207 -9.49 -5.91 13.76
N GLY A 208 -10.73 -6.31 14.03
CA GLY A 208 -11.19 -6.78 15.34
C GLY A 208 -10.55 -8.11 15.78
N ASP A 209 -10.04 -8.90 14.85
CA ASP A 209 -9.39 -10.18 15.13
C ASP A 209 -7.89 -10.03 15.42
N VAL A 210 -7.30 -8.87 15.10
CA VAL A 210 -5.88 -8.61 15.35
C VAL A 210 -5.63 -8.46 16.86
N PRO A 211 -4.78 -9.30 17.47
CA PRO A 211 -4.51 -9.20 18.90
C PRO A 211 -3.90 -7.84 19.27
N ALA A 212 -4.51 -7.15 20.25
CA ALA A 212 -4.09 -5.80 20.65
C ALA A 212 -2.61 -5.72 21.05
N HIS A 213 -2.08 -6.79 21.67
CA HIS A 213 -0.67 -6.87 22.07
C HIS A 213 0.30 -7.15 20.91
N LEU A 214 -0.18 -7.34 19.68
CA LEU A 214 0.63 -7.47 18.46
C LEU A 214 0.39 -6.31 17.48
N ALA A 215 -0.74 -5.60 17.58
CA ALA A 215 -1.13 -4.56 16.65
C ALA A 215 -0.16 -3.36 16.65
N ALA A 216 0.23 -2.91 15.46
CA ALA A 216 0.78 -1.58 15.26
C ALA A 216 -0.35 -0.53 15.16
N SER A 217 -0.10 0.63 15.76
CA SER A 217 -0.96 1.82 15.64
C SER A 217 -0.63 2.58 14.35
N PRO A 218 -1.61 3.16 13.64
CA PRO A 218 -1.32 4.08 12.53
C PRO A 218 -0.67 5.35 13.08
N HIS A 219 0.39 5.83 12.43
CA HIS A 219 0.98 7.13 12.77
C HIS A 219 0.81 8.11 11.62
N VAL A 220 0.16 9.23 11.90
CA VAL A 220 -0.10 10.31 10.94
C VAL A 220 0.14 11.67 11.60
N GLY A 221 0.19 12.70 10.76
CA GLY A 221 0.40 14.08 11.17
C GLY A 221 1.84 14.34 11.60
N MET A 222 2.13 15.60 11.94
CA MET A 222 3.47 16.01 12.36
C MET A 222 3.40 16.97 13.57
N PRO A 223 4.01 16.60 14.71
CA PRO A 223 4.74 15.35 14.97
C PRO A 223 3.84 14.11 14.84
N LEU A 224 4.44 12.96 14.50
CA LEU A 224 3.72 11.70 14.36
C LEU A 224 2.92 11.40 15.63
N SER A 225 1.64 11.06 15.44
CA SER A 225 0.71 10.74 16.51
C SER A 225 -0.19 9.57 16.12
N VAL A 226 -0.72 8.88 17.14
CA VAL A 226 -1.78 7.89 16.94
C VAL A 226 -3.12 8.64 16.95
N PRO A 227 -3.88 8.65 15.85
CA PRO A 227 -5.11 9.40 15.76
C PRO A 227 -6.21 8.76 16.63
N GLU A 228 -6.84 9.54 17.50
CA GLU A 228 -7.88 9.04 18.40
C GLU A 228 -9.12 8.59 17.61
N GLY A 229 -9.56 7.35 17.87
CA GLY A 229 -10.77 6.78 17.27
C GLY A 229 -10.75 6.67 15.74
N ALA A 230 -9.57 6.71 15.11
CA ALA A 230 -9.43 6.57 13.66
C ALA A 230 -8.45 5.46 13.32
N TYR A 231 -8.82 4.66 12.32
CA TYR A 231 -7.99 3.59 11.78
C TYR A 231 -8.42 3.37 10.32
N PRO A 232 -7.49 3.16 9.37
CA PRO A 232 -7.84 2.95 7.96
C PRO A 232 -8.43 1.55 7.74
N TYR A 233 -9.66 1.33 8.21
CA TYR A 233 -10.32 0.04 8.13
C TYR A 233 -11.83 0.18 7.91
N THR A 234 -12.33 -0.50 6.88
CA THR A 234 -13.73 -0.77 6.65
C THR A 234 -13.86 -2.07 5.88
N ARG A 235 -14.91 -2.87 6.14
CA ARG A 235 -15.13 -4.13 5.39
C ARG A 235 -15.46 -3.88 3.92
N ARG A 236 -15.94 -2.68 3.62
CA ARG A 236 -16.13 -2.19 2.25
C ARG A 236 -14.85 -2.33 1.42
N HIS A 237 -13.69 -1.98 1.97
CA HIS A 237 -12.40 -1.96 1.27
C HIS A 237 -11.49 -3.12 1.68
N ALA A 238 -12.04 -4.14 2.36
CA ALA A 238 -11.24 -5.26 2.82
C ALA A 238 -10.48 -6.00 1.70
N PRO A 239 -11.09 -6.27 0.53
CA PRO A 239 -10.39 -6.97 -0.55
C PRO A 239 -9.19 -6.22 -1.12
N SER A 240 -9.28 -4.89 -1.16
CA SER A 240 -8.25 -4.05 -1.78
C SER A 240 -7.18 -3.61 -0.79
N SER A 241 -7.47 -3.56 0.52
CA SER A 241 -6.63 -2.82 1.49
C SER A 241 -6.40 -3.52 2.84
N THR A 242 -7.36 -4.25 3.42
CA THR A 242 -7.35 -4.49 4.89
C THR A 242 -6.76 -5.82 5.36
N LEU A 243 -5.83 -6.43 4.62
CA LEU A 243 -5.06 -7.54 5.18
C LEU A 243 -4.21 -7.02 6.34
N HIS A 244 -4.37 -7.63 7.51
CA HIS A 244 -3.45 -7.50 8.64
C HIS A 244 -2.54 -8.72 8.69
N SER A 245 -1.23 -8.50 8.76
CA SER A 245 -0.23 -9.59 8.83
C SER A 245 1.06 -9.11 9.49
N ASN A 246 2.03 -10.01 9.62
CA ASN A 246 3.35 -9.76 10.22
C ASN A 246 4.45 -10.36 9.33
N LEU A 247 5.72 -10.06 9.63
CA LEU A 247 6.84 -10.53 8.80
C LEU A 247 6.95 -12.05 8.77
N VAL A 248 6.70 -12.74 9.88
CA VAL A 248 6.82 -14.20 9.98
C VAL A 248 5.86 -14.88 8.98
N GLU A 249 4.62 -14.40 8.94
CA GLU A 249 3.59 -14.95 8.05
C GLU A 249 3.77 -14.49 6.61
N MET A 250 4.19 -13.24 6.37
CA MET A 250 4.52 -12.78 5.01
C MET A 250 5.70 -13.54 4.40
N CYS A 251 6.74 -13.86 5.18
CA CYS A 251 7.84 -14.71 4.71
C CYS A 251 7.35 -16.12 4.37
N ARG A 252 6.49 -16.69 5.21
CA ARG A 252 5.87 -18.00 4.95
C ARG A 252 5.06 -17.99 3.66
N TRP A 253 4.29 -16.93 3.41
CA TRP A 253 3.53 -16.76 2.17
C TRP A 253 4.45 -16.61 0.95
N MET A 254 5.55 -15.87 1.05
CA MET A 254 6.54 -15.81 -0.03
C MET A 254 7.15 -17.19 -0.31
N VAL A 255 7.57 -17.93 0.71
CA VAL A 255 8.10 -19.30 0.56
C VAL A 255 7.08 -20.21 -0.12
N ALA A 256 5.78 -20.06 0.18
CA ALA A 256 4.71 -20.86 -0.41
C ALA A 256 4.54 -20.72 -1.93
N HIS A 257 5.16 -19.70 -2.56
CA HIS A 257 5.22 -19.57 -4.02
C HIS A 257 6.25 -20.51 -4.66
N PHE A 258 7.23 -20.98 -3.89
CA PHE A 258 8.34 -21.79 -4.38
C PHE A 258 8.34 -23.20 -3.79
N GLU A 259 7.95 -23.35 -2.52
CA GLU A 259 8.04 -24.59 -1.75
C GLU A 259 6.76 -24.89 -0.97
N PRO A 260 6.51 -26.16 -0.62
CA PRO A 260 5.46 -26.52 0.33
C PRO A 260 5.68 -25.89 1.71
N VAL A 261 4.59 -25.38 2.29
CA VAL A 261 4.50 -24.91 3.67
C VAL A 261 3.43 -25.69 4.43
N LYS A 262 3.53 -25.72 5.76
CA LYS A 262 2.56 -26.43 6.59
C LYS A 262 1.32 -25.55 6.85
N GLY A 263 0.13 -26.03 6.51
CA GLY A 263 -1.14 -25.39 6.83
C GLY A 263 -1.44 -25.36 8.33
N SER A 264 -2.48 -24.62 8.68
CA SER A 264 -2.94 -24.50 10.07
C SER A 264 -3.38 -25.83 10.68
N ASP A 265 -3.93 -26.72 9.84
CA ASP A 265 -4.33 -28.10 10.14
C ASP A 265 -3.16 -29.09 10.20
N GLY A 266 -1.96 -28.66 9.83
CA GLY A 266 -0.76 -29.47 9.80
C GLY A 266 -0.49 -30.20 8.48
N HIS A 267 -1.35 -30.05 7.47
CA HIS A 267 -1.11 -30.61 6.14
C HIS A 267 -0.13 -29.74 5.34
N TRP A 268 0.65 -30.34 4.44
CA TRP A 268 1.53 -29.57 3.56
C TRP A 268 0.74 -29.04 2.37
N ALA A 269 0.89 -27.75 2.07
CA ALA A 269 0.29 -27.08 0.92
C ALA A 269 1.35 -26.20 0.24
N ARG A 270 1.28 -26.09 -1.08
CA ARG A 270 1.98 -25.06 -1.85
C ARG A 270 0.99 -24.38 -2.77
N LEU A 271 1.31 -23.16 -3.21
CA LEU A 271 0.60 -22.60 -4.35
C LEU A 271 0.90 -23.43 -5.60
N ASP A 272 -0.11 -23.67 -6.43
CA ASP A 272 0.09 -24.41 -7.68
C ASP A 272 1.03 -23.62 -8.60
N PRO A 273 2.16 -24.20 -9.08
CA PRO A 273 3.12 -23.45 -9.88
C PRO A 273 2.54 -22.90 -11.20
N GLY A 274 1.58 -23.61 -11.81
CA GLY A 274 0.91 -23.15 -13.02
C GLY A 274 0.01 -21.95 -12.74
N LEU A 275 -0.71 -21.97 -11.62
CA LEU A 275 -1.48 -20.83 -11.12
C LEU A 275 -0.59 -19.62 -10.82
N VAL A 276 0.54 -19.84 -10.13
CA VAL A 276 1.50 -18.78 -9.81
C VAL A 276 2.02 -18.09 -11.07
N GLU A 277 2.47 -18.87 -12.06
CA GLU A 277 2.94 -18.29 -13.33
C GLU A 277 1.81 -17.60 -14.10
N GLN A 278 0.56 -18.12 -14.04
CA GLN A 278 -0.60 -17.45 -14.61
C GLN A 278 -0.88 -16.08 -13.95
N MET A 279 -0.61 -15.94 -12.65
CA MET A 279 -0.75 -14.65 -11.95
C MET A 279 0.37 -13.67 -12.30
N TRP A 280 1.58 -14.17 -12.57
CA TRP A 280 2.76 -13.36 -12.90
C TRP A 280 2.91 -13.05 -14.39
N GLN A 281 2.11 -13.68 -15.26
CA GLN A 281 2.12 -13.38 -16.69
C GLN A 281 1.74 -11.91 -16.92
N PRO A 282 2.57 -11.09 -17.59
CA PRO A 282 2.20 -9.74 -18.01
C PRO A 282 0.90 -9.72 -18.83
N VAL A 283 -0.04 -8.86 -18.43
CA VAL A 283 -1.33 -8.66 -19.11
C VAL A 283 -1.41 -7.29 -19.74
N MET A 284 -1.05 -6.23 -19.00
CA MET A 284 -1.09 -4.84 -19.49
C MET A 284 0.22 -4.11 -19.22
N PRO A 285 0.70 -3.28 -20.16
CA PRO A 285 1.82 -2.37 -19.89
C PRO A 285 1.40 -1.32 -18.86
N VAL A 286 2.32 -0.99 -17.96
CA VAL A 286 2.21 0.09 -16.97
C VAL A 286 3.28 1.17 -17.21
N GLU A 287 4.42 0.77 -17.80
CA GLU A 287 5.50 1.66 -18.26
C GLU A 287 6.13 2.52 -17.16
N ARG A 288 6.24 1.97 -15.94
CA ARG A 288 6.88 2.59 -14.77
C ARG A 288 8.02 1.70 -14.22
N PRO A 289 9.11 1.50 -14.98
CA PRO A 289 10.26 0.70 -14.53
C PRO A 289 10.91 1.32 -13.27
N PRO A 290 11.65 0.54 -12.46
CA PRO A 290 12.06 -0.86 -12.69
C PRO A 290 11.08 -1.90 -12.11
N TRP A 291 10.05 -1.49 -11.36
CA TRP A 291 9.18 -2.42 -10.62
C TRP A 291 7.82 -2.68 -11.28
N MET A 292 7.40 -1.80 -12.19
CA MET A 292 6.05 -1.75 -12.73
C MET A 292 6.09 -1.51 -14.23
N ASP A 293 6.85 -2.33 -14.96
CA ASP A 293 6.83 -2.33 -16.43
C ASP A 293 5.46 -2.77 -16.94
N SER A 294 4.85 -3.75 -16.28
CA SER A 294 3.54 -4.30 -16.59
C SER A 294 2.80 -4.77 -15.34
N VAL A 295 1.52 -5.10 -15.49
CA VAL A 295 0.74 -5.79 -14.46
C VAL A 295 0.28 -7.15 -14.98
N GLY A 296 0.40 -8.17 -14.14
CA GLY A 296 -0.21 -9.48 -14.31
C GLY A 296 -1.60 -9.52 -13.68
N ARG A 297 -1.91 -10.60 -12.95
CA ARG A 297 -3.14 -10.70 -12.15
C ARG A 297 -2.84 -10.24 -10.74
N SER A 298 -3.04 -8.96 -10.47
CA SER A 298 -2.76 -8.30 -9.20
C SER A 298 -1.28 -8.18 -8.83
N TRP A 299 -0.36 -8.57 -9.70
CA TRP A 299 1.07 -8.48 -9.47
C TRP A 299 1.68 -7.49 -10.46
N PHE A 300 2.45 -6.53 -9.96
CA PHE A 300 3.30 -5.75 -10.85
C PHE A 300 4.52 -6.58 -11.22
N VAL A 301 4.83 -6.57 -12.51
CA VAL A 301 5.95 -7.31 -13.10
C VAL A 301 6.92 -6.28 -13.64
N GLY A 302 8.18 -6.41 -13.24
CA GLY A 302 9.24 -5.58 -13.76
C GLY A 302 10.57 -6.32 -13.82
N SER A 303 11.66 -5.58 -13.67
CA SER A 303 12.99 -6.16 -13.61
C SER A 303 13.90 -5.47 -12.60
N TYR A 304 14.76 -6.24 -11.97
CA TYR A 304 15.78 -5.70 -11.07
C TYR A 304 17.10 -6.41 -11.31
N ARG A 305 18.15 -5.63 -11.60
CA ARG A 305 19.47 -6.15 -12.01
C ARG A 305 19.38 -7.12 -13.21
N GLY A 306 18.37 -6.91 -14.06
CA GLY A 306 18.03 -7.69 -15.25
C GLY A 306 17.25 -8.99 -15.00
N TYR A 307 16.89 -9.31 -13.75
CA TYR A 307 16.05 -10.45 -13.42
C TYR A 307 14.59 -10.01 -13.29
N ARG A 308 13.64 -10.89 -13.62
CA ARG A 308 12.22 -10.57 -13.46
C ARG A 308 11.92 -10.30 -11.98
N THR A 309 11.13 -9.27 -11.73
CA THR A 309 10.56 -9.00 -10.41
C THR A 309 9.05 -9.15 -10.47
N VAL A 310 8.48 -9.64 -9.38
CA VAL A 310 7.04 -9.66 -9.16
C VAL A 310 6.77 -9.09 -7.77
N GLY A 311 5.89 -8.10 -7.67
CA GLY A 311 5.68 -7.42 -6.39
C GLY A 311 4.41 -6.59 -6.32
N HIS A 312 4.18 -6.03 -5.15
CA HIS A 312 3.11 -5.07 -4.90
C HIS A 312 3.53 -4.12 -3.77
N GLY A 313 3.15 -2.85 -3.90
CA GLY A 313 3.26 -1.86 -2.82
C GLY A 313 1.91 -1.61 -2.15
N GLY A 314 1.92 -0.99 -0.99
CA GLY A 314 0.72 -0.54 -0.32
C GLY A 314 0.99 0.72 0.48
N SER A 315 0.06 1.66 0.42
CA SER A 315 0.03 2.85 1.28
C SER A 315 -1.42 3.08 1.68
N ASP A 316 -1.63 3.29 2.97
CA ASP A 316 -2.88 3.75 3.56
C ASP A 316 -2.52 4.69 4.72
N PRO A 317 -3.44 5.50 5.23
CA PRO A 317 -3.15 6.44 6.30
C PRO A 317 -2.44 5.80 7.51
N GLY A 318 -1.19 6.19 7.73
CA GLY A 318 -0.34 5.68 8.80
C GLY A 318 0.20 4.28 8.61
N PHE A 319 0.19 3.72 7.40
CA PHE A 319 0.80 2.44 7.07
C PHE A 319 1.46 2.44 5.68
N GLY A 320 2.59 1.75 5.57
CA GLY A 320 3.30 1.53 4.31
C GLY A 320 3.75 0.08 4.19
N SER A 321 3.67 -0.49 3.00
CA SER A 321 4.06 -1.88 2.75
C SER A 321 4.69 -2.07 1.38
N LYS A 322 5.61 -3.03 1.30
CA LYS A 322 6.18 -3.50 0.03
C LYS A 322 6.43 -5.00 0.12
N VAL A 323 6.04 -5.72 -0.92
CA VAL A 323 6.55 -7.05 -1.20
C VAL A 323 7.12 -7.11 -2.60
N VAL A 324 8.26 -7.77 -2.74
CA VAL A 324 8.87 -8.04 -4.04
C VAL A 324 9.62 -9.36 -4.01
N MET A 325 9.51 -10.14 -5.08
CA MET A 325 10.23 -11.37 -5.29
C MET A 325 10.99 -11.31 -6.62
N VAL A 326 12.14 -11.99 -6.66
CA VAL A 326 12.96 -12.26 -7.85
C VAL A 326 12.91 -13.76 -8.07
N PRO A 327 11.92 -14.29 -8.83
CA PRO A 327 11.62 -15.72 -8.87
C PRO A 327 12.80 -16.60 -9.29
N GLU A 328 13.56 -16.17 -10.29
CA GLU A 328 14.72 -16.89 -10.83
C GLU A 328 15.83 -17.10 -9.80
N LEU A 329 15.89 -16.20 -8.80
CA LEU A 329 16.87 -16.24 -7.72
C LEU A 329 16.26 -16.68 -6.40
N ARG A 330 14.98 -17.07 -6.38
CA ARG A 330 14.23 -17.50 -5.19
C ARG A 330 14.43 -16.55 -4.01
N THR A 331 14.49 -15.26 -4.31
CA THR A 331 14.79 -14.19 -3.35
C THR A 331 13.57 -13.29 -3.23
N GLY A 332 13.25 -12.83 -2.02
CA GLY A 332 12.16 -11.89 -1.80
C GLY A 332 12.39 -10.99 -0.60
N VAL A 333 11.73 -9.83 -0.62
CA VAL A 333 11.79 -8.83 0.44
C VAL A 333 10.38 -8.41 0.83
N VAL A 334 10.16 -8.29 2.14
CA VAL A 334 8.95 -7.71 2.73
C VAL A 334 9.36 -6.51 3.57
N VAL A 335 8.70 -5.38 3.38
CA VAL A 335 8.79 -4.18 4.23
C VAL A 335 7.39 -3.86 4.73
N LEU A 336 7.21 -3.71 6.03
CA LEU A 336 5.96 -3.31 6.68
C LEU A 336 6.25 -2.15 7.62
N ALA A 337 5.45 -1.09 7.59
CA ALA A 337 5.63 0.06 8.46
C ALA A 337 4.30 0.65 8.91
N ASN A 338 4.37 1.36 10.04
CA ASN A 338 3.23 2.04 10.66
C ASN A 338 3.37 3.57 10.53
N SER A 339 3.82 4.02 9.37
CA SER A 339 3.83 5.41 8.91
C SER A 339 3.63 5.39 7.38
N ASN A 340 2.87 6.35 6.83
CA ASN A 340 2.58 6.39 5.39
C ASN A 340 3.69 7.04 4.54
N ASN A 341 4.65 7.71 5.18
CA ASN A 341 5.75 8.44 4.56
C ASN A 341 7.03 7.60 4.41
N ILE A 342 6.92 6.27 4.29
CA ILE A 342 8.10 5.41 4.21
C ILE A 342 8.46 5.08 2.75
N PRO A 343 9.73 5.19 2.33
CA PRO A 343 10.19 4.76 1.02
C PRO A 343 10.36 3.22 0.99
N ALA A 344 9.25 2.51 1.17
CA ALA A 344 9.20 1.05 1.20
C ALA A 344 9.83 0.40 -0.06
N PRO A 345 9.62 0.93 -1.28
CA PRO A 345 10.30 0.44 -2.49
C PRO A 345 11.82 0.54 -2.42
N ASP A 346 12.37 1.65 -1.92
CA ASP A 346 13.82 1.86 -1.82
C ASP A 346 14.45 1.01 -0.72
N ILE A 347 13.77 0.85 0.42
CA ILE A 347 14.20 -0.09 1.46
C ILE A 347 14.24 -1.52 0.90
N ALA A 348 13.24 -1.90 0.09
CA ALA A 348 13.21 -3.19 -0.57
C ALA A 348 14.33 -3.35 -1.62
N ALA A 349 14.62 -2.30 -2.37
CA ALA A 349 15.72 -2.27 -3.34
C ALA A 349 17.08 -2.42 -2.64
N ALA A 350 17.35 -1.64 -1.59
CA ALA A 350 18.58 -1.76 -0.81
C ALA A 350 18.74 -3.15 -0.18
N ALA A 351 17.64 -3.76 0.28
CA ALA A 351 17.67 -5.13 0.77
C ALA A 351 18.03 -6.14 -0.33
N LEU A 352 17.51 -5.98 -1.55
CA LEU A 352 17.87 -6.80 -2.70
C LEU A 352 19.33 -6.58 -3.13
N ASP A 353 19.84 -5.35 -3.12
CA ASP A 353 21.24 -5.03 -3.42
C ASP A 353 22.19 -5.82 -2.52
N VAL A 354 21.94 -5.80 -1.21
CA VAL A 354 22.74 -6.53 -0.22
C VAL A 354 22.53 -8.06 -0.33
N ALA A 355 21.29 -8.51 -0.55
CA ALA A 355 20.97 -9.94 -0.63
C ALA A 355 21.58 -10.62 -1.87
N LEU A 356 21.71 -9.87 -2.96
CA LEU A 356 22.17 -10.33 -4.28
C LEU A 356 23.59 -9.82 -4.63
N ALA A 357 24.36 -9.34 -3.65
CA ALA A 357 25.71 -8.80 -3.89
C ALA A 357 26.66 -9.80 -4.58
N ASP A 358 26.44 -11.09 -4.38
CA ASP A 358 27.18 -12.21 -4.99
C ASP A 358 26.62 -12.67 -6.35
N VAL A 359 25.48 -12.14 -6.78
CA VAL A 359 24.80 -12.56 -8.01
C VAL A 359 25.22 -11.66 -9.18
N PRO A 360 25.68 -12.26 -10.32
CA PRO A 360 25.99 -11.51 -11.52
C PRO A 360 24.75 -10.81 -12.09
N LEU A 361 24.98 -9.63 -12.65
CA LEU A 361 23.98 -8.90 -13.43
C LEU A 361 23.63 -9.67 -14.71
N SER A 362 22.35 -9.82 -15.03
CA SER A 362 21.91 -10.38 -16.32
C SER A 362 21.79 -9.30 -17.41
N ALA A 363 21.74 -8.02 -17.02
CA ALA A 363 21.83 -6.84 -17.89
C ALA A 363 22.45 -5.65 -17.11
N LYS A 364 22.86 -4.56 -17.79
CA LYS A 364 23.37 -3.36 -17.10
C LYS A 364 22.32 -2.88 -16.08
N PRO A 365 22.70 -2.61 -14.82
CA PRO A 365 21.75 -2.24 -13.80
C PRO A 365 21.37 -0.76 -13.98
N ASP A 366 20.11 -0.44 -13.70
CA ASP A 366 19.78 0.87 -13.14
C ASP A 366 20.42 0.92 -11.74
N GLY A 367 21.01 2.05 -11.35
CA GLY A 367 21.97 2.15 -10.25
C GLY A 367 21.56 1.50 -8.91
N MET A 368 22.57 1.20 -8.08
CA MET A 368 22.41 0.68 -6.72
C MET A 368 21.65 1.68 -5.84
N THR A 369 20.73 1.23 -4.99
CA THR A 369 19.98 2.11 -4.08
C THR A 369 20.85 2.48 -2.88
N ASP A 370 21.09 3.78 -2.68
CA ASP A 370 21.75 4.28 -1.47
C ASP A 370 20.73 4.95 -0.54
N LEU A 371 20.28 4.21 0.48
CA LEU A 371 19.38 4.76 1.51
C LEU A 371 19.96 5.97 2.25
N ARG A 372 21.29 6.17 2.25
CA ARG A 372 21.92 7.36 2.86
C ARG A 372 21.81 8.59 1.98
N ALA A 373 21.52 8.41 0.70
CA ALA A 373 21.28 9.48 -0.25
C ALA A 373 19.78 9.88 -0.30
N PHE A 374 18.92 9.17 0.43
CA PHE A 374 17.52 9.56 0.54
C PHE A 374 17.44 10.89 1.30
N PRO A 375 16.81 11.93 0.73
CA PRO A 375 16.70 13.21 1.39
C PRO A 375 15.88 13.05 2.68
N ARG A 376 16.33 13.71 3.74
CA ARG A 376 15.57 13.76 4.99
C ARG A 376 14.34 14.62 4.77
N SER A 377 13.26 14.30 5.46
CA SER A 377 12.11 15.20 5.49
C SER A 377 12.49 16.47 6.26
N VAL A 378 12.24 17.66 5.70
CA VAL A 378 12.30 18.90 6.51
C VAL A 378 11.22 18.92 7.58
N VAL A 379 10.16 18.14 7.41
CA VAL A 379 8.93 18.29 8.18
C VAL A 379 9.14 17.97 9.65
N GLY A 380 9.92 16.95 10.00
CA GLY A 380 10.24 16.63 11.39
C GLY A 380 10.94 17.74 12.15
N PRO A 381 12.15 18.16 11.73
CA PRO A 381 12.86 19.27 12.36
C PRO A 381 12.01 20.53 12.46
N VAL A 382 11.26 20.85 11.39
CA VAL A 382 10.37 22.01 11.35
C VAL A 382 9.19 21.86 12.32
N ALA A 383 8.58 20.69 12.40
CA ALA A 383 7.47 20.41 13.32
C ALA A 383 7.94 20.42 14.78
N GLU A 384 9.16 19.98 15.06
CA GLU A 384 9.76 20.07 16.40
C GLU A 384 9.93 21.53 16.82
N VAL A 385 10.51 22.37 15.96
CA VAL A 385 10.65 23.81 16.23
C VAL A 385 9.29 24.50 16.32
N LEU A 386 8.34 24.14 15.45
CA LEU A 386 6.97 24.65 15.49
C LEU A 386 6.31 24.38 16.83
N ARG A 387 6.45 23.16 17.36
CA ARG A 387 5.91 22.77 18.67
C ARG A 387 6.64 23.47 19.82
N ALA A 388 7.97 23.57 19.76
CA ALA A 388 8.79 24.06 20.88
C ALA A 388 8.85 25.59 20.96
N SER A 389 8.87 26.27 19.82
CA SER A 389 9.19 27.70 19.69
C SER A 389 8.19 28.50 18.84
N GLY A 390 7.18 27.84 18.28
CA GLY A 390 6.10 28.49 17.54
C GLY A 390 6.41 28.75 16.07
N PRO A 391 5.43 29.31 15.33
CA PRO A 391 5.46 29.38 13.86
C PRO A 391 6.57 30.26 13.31
N GLU A 392 6.89 31.39 13.94
CA GLU A 392 7.96 32.28 13.45
C GLU A 392 9.34 31.64 13.54
N ALA A 393 9.61 30.86 14.60
CA ALA A 393 10.85 30.08 14.69
C ALA A 393 10.89 28.95 13.65
N ALA A 394 9.76 28.28 13.42
CA ALA A 394 9.66 27.21 12.42
C ALA A 394 9.85 27.73 10.99
N LYS A 395 9.38 28.95 10.67
CA LYS A 395 9.65 29.62 9.39
C LYS A 395 11.13 29.87 9.18
N VAL A 396 11.82 30.35 10.22
CA VAL A 396 13.28 30.56 10.17
C VAL A 396 14.00 29.23 9.96
N GLU A 397 13.58 28.17 10.64
CA GLU A 397 14.18 26.85 10.48
C GLU A 397 13.93 26.26 9.09
N LEU A 398 12.70 26.33 8.58
CA LEU A 398 12.39 25.87 7.22
C LEU A 398 13.19 26.67 6.17
N GLY A 399 13.29 28.00 6.32
CA GLY A 399 14.13 28.82 5.46
C GLY A 399 15.63 28.47 5.56
N ARG A 400 16.12 28.08 6.74
CA ARG A 400 17.48 27.59 6.95
C ARG A 400 17.71 26.25 6.23
N LEU A 401 16.80 25.30 6.38
CA LEU A 401 16.89 23.97 5.75
C LEU A 401 16.79 24.08 4.22
N ALA A 402 15.82 24.86 3.73
CA ALA A 402 15.62 25.11 2.29
C ALA A 402 16.78 25.88 1.64
N GLY A 403 17.42 26.80 2.38
CA GLY A 403 18.49 27.66 1.85
C GLY A 403 19.90 27.07 1.94
N VAL A 404 20.14 26.08 2.79
CA VAL A 404 21.50 25.55 3.07
C VAL A 404 21.74 24.20 2.41
N GLU A 405 20.74 23.32 2.29
CA GLU A 405 20.96 21.95 1.81
C GLU A 405 19.84 21.40 0.89
N PRO A 406 19.58 22.00 -0.30
CA PRO A 406 18.56 21.50 -1.24
C PRO A 406 18.80 20.07 -1.74
N ALA A 407 20.02 19.54 -1.55
CA ALA A 407 20.38 18.16 -1.90
C ALA A 407 20.18 17.17 -0.73
N GLU A 408 19.95 17.66 0.50
CA GLU A 408 19.77 16.82 1.69
C GLU A 408 18.31 16.74 2.15
N PHE A 409 17.46 17.68 1.72
CA PHE A 409 16.07 17.74 2.17
C PHE A 409 15.05 17.88 1.04
N ASP A 410 13.94 17.16 1.17
CA ASP A 410 12.76 17.25 0.30
C ASP A 410 11.74 18.23 0.89
N LEU A 411 11.36 19.24 0.10
CA LEU A 411 10.51 20.35 0.52
C LEU A 411 9.05 20.23 0.08
N ASP A 412 8.71 19.42 -0.93
CA ASP A 412 7.34 19.37 -1.47
C ASP A 412 6.68 18.02 -1.20
N GLU A 413 7.31 16.89 -1.55
CA GLU A 413 6.71 15.55 -1.30
C GLU A 413 6.56 15.29 0.20
N GLY A 414 7.55 15.72 1.00
CA GLY A 414 7.54 15.53 2.45
C GLY A 414 6.34 16.16 3.16
N PHE A 415 5.85 17.32 2.70
CA PHE A 415 4.69 17.98 3.30
C PHE A 415 3.37 17.34 2.87
N VAL A 416 3.25 16.91 1.60
CA VAL A 416 2.09 16.14 1.14
C VAL A 416 1.96 14.86 1.98
N ASP A 417 3.03 14.09 2.08
CA ASP A 417 3.06 12.83 2.84
C ASP A 417 2.73 13.01 4.33
N ALA A 418 3.22 14.09 4.93
CA ALA A 418 2.96 14.42 6.32
C ALA A 418 1.49 14.83 6.59
N THR A 419 0.77 15.30 5.56
CA THR A 419 -0.57 15.86 5.71
C THR A 419 -1.68 14.93 5.23
N TRP A 420 -1.43 14.16 4.16
CA TRP A 420 -2.44 13.32 3.49
C TRP A 420 -3.10 12.30 4.43
N GLY A 421 -2.32 11.52 5.18
CA GLY A 421 -2.87 10.49 6.07
C GLY A 421 -3.81 11.07 7.14
N ALA A 422 -3.54 12.28 7.63
CA ALA A 422 -4.42 12.95 8.58
C ALA A 422 -5.72 13.45 7.92
N MET A 423 -5.68 13.88 6.65
CA MET A 423 -6.88 14.27 5.89
C MET A 423 -7.79 13.06 5.66
N GLU A 424 -7.24 11.95 5.17
CA GLU A 424 -7.98 10.72 4.90
C GLU A 424 -8.67 10.13 6.15
N LEU A 425 -8.06 10.30 7.32
CA LEU A 425 -8.64 9.88 8.61
C LEU A 425 -9.58 10.94 9.22
N HIS A 426 -9.85 12.05 8.52
CA HIS A 426 -10.65 13.17 9.01
C HIS A 426 -10.13 13.70 10.35
N ARG A 427 -8.82 13.94 10.43
CA ARG A 427 -8.12 14.53 11.58
C ARG A 427 -7.29 15.75 11.17
N PRO A 428 -7.89 16.78 10.53
CA PRO A 428 -7.15 17.96 10.09
C PRO A 428 -6.49 18.77 11.21
N SER A 429 -7.00 18.64 12.44
CA SER A 429 -6.37 19.21 13.63
C SER A 429 -4.93 18.74 13.87
N LEU A 430 -4.54 17.56 13.38
CA LEU A 430 -3.17 17.03 13.51
C LEU A 430 -2.16 17.75 12.61
N VAL A 431 -2.63 18.52 11.62
CA VAL A 431 -1.76 19.10 10.58
C VAL A 431 -2.03 20.57 10.29
N TRP A 432 -3.05 21.19 10.88
CA TRP A 432 -3.31 22.62 10.73
C TRP A 432 -2.09 23.53 10.98
N PRO A 433 -1.30 23.32 12.06
CA PRO A 433 -0.10 24.11 12.28
C PRO A 433 0.91 23.98 11.13
N LEU A 434 1.05 22.77 10.57
CA LEU A 434 1.96 22.49 9.46
C LEU A 434 1.46 23.10 8.15
N LEU A 435 0.17 22.97 7.83
CA LEU A 435 -0.44 23.56 6.63
C LEU A 435 -0.28 25.08 6.59
N ARG A 436 -0.55 25.75 7.71
CA ARG A 436 -0.37 27.21 7.82
C ARG A 436 1.09 27.63 7.60
N LEU A 437 2.02 26.86 8.18
CA LEU A 437 3.43 27.11 7.98
C LEU A 437 3.83 26.91 6.51
N TRP A 438 3.35 25.84 5.88
CA TRP A 438 3.65 25.52 4.49
C TRP A 438 3.12 26.58 3.53
N THR A 439 1.87 27.03 3.68
CA THR A 439 1.32 28.13 2.86
C THR A 439 2.00 29.48 3.12
N ASP A 440 2.48 29.73 4.35
CA ASP A 440 3.19 30.97 4.68
C ASP A 440 4.59 31.01 4.05
N VAL A 441 5.28 29.87 4.00
CA VAL A 441 6.67 29.79 3.50
C VAL A 441 6.73 29.50 2.00
N CYS A 442 5.80 28.71 1.49
CA CYS A 442 5.67 28.34 0.08
C CYS A 442 4.32 28.83 -0.50
N PRO A 443 4.06 30.16 -0.54
CA PRO A 443 2.77 30.72 -0.98
C PRO A 443 2.43 30.48 -2.45
N ASP A 444 3.42 30.04 -3.23
CA ASP A 444 3.29 29.68 -4.65
C ASP A 444 3.25 28.15 -4.88
N SER A 445 3.25 27.33 -3.83
CA SER A 445 3.07 25.88 -3.93
C SER A 445 1.59 25.55 -4.15
N SER A 446 1.26 24.96 -5.30
CA SER A 446 -0.11 24.51 -5.60
C SER A 446 -0.57 23.46 -4.58
N ASP A 447 0.30 22.50 -4.23
CA ASP A 447 -0.03 21.40 -3.32
C ASP A 447 -0.29 21.88 -1.88
N ALA A 448 0.44 22.89 -1.41
CA ALA A 448 0.16 23.52 -0.12
C ALA A 448 -1.27 24.05 -0.04
N TRP A 449 -1.73 24.69 -1.12
CA TRP A 449 -3.09 25.22 -1.22
C TRP A 449 -4.13 24.13 -1.45
N THR A 450 -3.81 23.06 -2.17
CA THR A 450 -4.66 21.88 -2.35
C THR A 450 -4.95 21.22 -1.00
N MET A 451 -3.90 20.89 -0.23
CA MET A 451 -4.03 20.25 1.09
C MET A 451 -4.73 21.16 2.10
N THR A 452 -4.49 22.49 2.04
CA THR A 452 -5.21 23.47 2.85
C THR A 452 -6.71 23.53 2.48
N GLY A 453 -7.02 23.44 1.19
CA GLY A 453 -8.39 23.34 0.68
C GLY A 453 -9.12 22.10 1.20
N CYS A 454 -8.47 20.93 1.14
CA CYS A 454 -8.98 19.69 1.73
C CYS A 454 -9.28 19.85 3.22
N ALA A 455 -8.34 20.41 3.99
CA ALA A 455 -8.51 20.59 5.43
C ALA A 455 -9.71 21.50 5.75
N HIS A 456 -9.87 22.62 5.02
CA HIS A 456 -11.04 23.48 5.18
C HIS A 456 -12.35 22.79 4.81
N GLN A 457 -12.35 21.95 3.76
CA GLN A 457 -13.54 21.18 3.37
C GLN A 457 -13.96 20.22 4.49
N LEU A 458 -13.00 19.50 5.09
CA LEU A 458 -13.23 18.58 6.20
C LEU A 458 -13.74 19.30 7.45
N ASP A 459 -13.28 20.52 7.71
CA ASP A 459 -13.77 21.37 8.80
C ASP A 459 -15.12 22.05 8.49
N GLY A 460 -15.72 21.79 7.32
CA GLY A 460 -16.98 22.40 6.89
C GLY A 460 -16.89 23.87 6.47
N GLN A 461 -15.68 24.40 6.32
CA GLN A 461 -15.41 25.80 5.94
C GLN A 461 -15.37 25.95 4.41
N LEU A 462 -16.51 25.69 3.76
CA LEU A 462 -16.59 25.51 2.31
C LEU A 462 -16.09 26.73 1.51
N ASP A 463 -16.36 27.97 1.96
CA ASP A 463 -15.88 29.17 1.27
C ASP A 463 -14.35 29.29 1.29
N LEU A 464 -13.73 28.94 2.42
CA LEU A 464 -12.27 28.92 2.55
C LEU A 464 -11.66 27.79 1.73
N ALA A 465 -12.30 26.62 1.73
CA ALA A 465 -11.91 25.50 0.88
C ALA A 465 -11.91 25.88 -0.61
N ARG A 466 -13.00 26.49 -1.10
CA ARG A 466 -13.09 26.96 -2.49
C ARG A 466 -12.03 28.02 -2.81
N SER A 467 -11.75 28.94 -1.89
CA SER A 467 -10.72 29.96 -2.07
C SER A 467 -9.33 29.35 -2.21
N ALA A 468 -8.97 28.40 -1.35
CA ALA A 468 -7.69 27.73 -1.36
C ALA A 468 -7.52 26.87 -2.64
N LEU A 469 -8.53 26.08 -3.01
CA LEU A 469 -8.48 25.23 -4.21
C LEU A 469 -8.40 26.05 -5.50
N ARG A 470 -9.11 27.18 -5.59
CA ARG A 470 -8.95 28.11 -6.73
C ARG A 470 -7.54 28.67 -6.82
N ARG A 471 -6.94 29.04 -5.67
CA ARG A 471 -5.55 29.49 -5.63
C ARG A 471 -4.58 28.40 -6.08
N ALA A 472 -4.81 27.14 -5.70
CA ALA A 472 -4.02 26.00 -6.16
C ALA A 472 -4.07 25.84 -7.69
N ILE A 473 -5.27 25.95 -8.28
CA ILE A 473 -5.49 25.86 -9.73
C ILE A 473 -4.89 27.08 -10.45
N ASP A 474 -4.99 28.29 -9.88
CA ASP A 474 -4.38 29.49 -10.45
C ASP A 474 -2.84 29.38 -10.50
N LEU A 475 -2.23 28.69 -9.52
CA LEU A 475 -0.80 28.42 -9.45
C LEU A 475 -0.36 27.29 -10.39
N ASN A 476 -1.18 26.24 -10.51
CA ASN A 476 -0.98 25.13 -11.44
C ASN A 476 -2.31 24.73 -12.09
N PRO A 477 -2.59 25.21 -13.32
CA PRO A 477 -3.83 24.88 -14.03
C PRO A 477 -4.00 23.39 -14.36
N GLU A 478 -2.93 22.60 -14.29
CA GLU A 478 -2.92 21.15 -14.49
C GLU A 478 -3.10 20.37 -13.17
N ASN A 479 -3.39 21.05 -12.05
CA ASN A 479 -3.70 20.38 -10.79
C ASN A 479 -5.12 19.78 -10.81
N ASP A 480 -5.22 18.59 -11.41
CA ASP A 480 -6.47 17.85 -11.55
C ASP A 480 -7.08 17.49 -10.20
N ASP A 481 -6.27 17.20 -9.17
CA ASP A 481 -6.74 16.90 -7.81
C ASP A 481 -7.50 18.09 -7.24
N ALA A 482 -6.91 19.29 -7.28
CA ALA A 482 -7.55 20.51 -6.80
C ALA A 482 -8.85 20.81 -7.54
N ALA A 483 -8.86 20.66 -8.88
CA ALA A 483 -10.04 20.85 -9.71
C ALA A 483 -11.15 19.84 -9.36
N GLN A 484 -10.78 18.59 -9.16
CA GLN A 484 -11.71 17.53 -8.82
C GLN A 484 -12.33 17.75 -7.44
N ILE A 485 -11.53 18.09 -6.43
CA ILE A 485 -12.02 18.39 -5.08
C ILE A 485 -12.97 19.60 -5.14
N LEU A 486 -12.58 20.67 -5.84
CA LEU A 486 -13.40 21.89 -5.97
C LEU A 486 -14.77 21.60 -6.58
N SER A 487 -14.82 20.73 -7.60
CA SER A 487 -16.07 20.37 -8.29
C SER A 487 -17.10 19.67 -7.39
N LYS A 488 -16.64 19.08 -6.27
CA LYS A 488 -17.47 18.32 -5.32
C LYS A 488 -17.97 19.16 -4.16
N ILE A 489 -17.46 20.39 -3.99
CA ILE A 489 -17.92 21.28 -2.92
C ILE A 489 -19.30 21.83 -3.32
N PRO A 490 -20.38 21.59 -2.54
CA PRO A 490 -21.71 22.12 -2.82
C PRO A 490 -21.66 23.64 -3.00
N SER A 491 -22.48 24.22 -3.87
CA SER A 491 -22.55 25.67 -4.13
C SER A 491 -23.02 26.48 -2.94
#